data_AF-A0A352F449-F1
#
_entry.id   AF-A0A352F449-F1
#
_cell.length_a   1.000
_cell.length_b   1.000
_cell.length_c   1.000
_cell.angle_alpha   90.00
_cell.angle_beta   90.00
_cell.angle_gamma   90.00
#
_symmetry.space_group_name_H-M   'P 1'
#
loop_
_entity.id
_entity.type
_entity.pdbx_description
1 polymer ?
#
loop_
_entity_poly.entity_id
_entity_poly.type
_entity_poly.pdbx_seq_one_letter_code
_entity_poly.pdbx_strand_id
1 'polypeptide(L)'
;MSSGDGIEETFHSMQDFRQLLSQFNDSLRSSVKDLENQHDSVSPLWQDQWRKDYDMIWLPFEETMKRYLSRGGPNYIEFLDLKSEAMRRYLFGD
;
A
#
# COMPACT_ATOMS: atom_id res chain seq x y z
N MET A 1 7.25 32.70 -14.93
CA MET A 1 7.30 31.30 -14.49
C MET A 1 6.93 30.46 -15.71
N SER A 2 7.89 29.68 -16.23
CA SER A 2 7.65 28.86 -17.41
C SER A 2 6.81 27.65 -17.00
N SER A 3 5.82 27.26 -17.79
CA SER A 3 4.96 26.11 -17.51
C SER A 3 5.71 24.77 -17.44
N GLY A 4 6.99 24.72 -17.85
CA GLY A 4 7.86 23.54 -17.76
C GLY A 4 8.32 23.20 -16.34
N ASP A 5 8.70 24.19 -15.54
CA ASP A 5 9.29 23.97 -14.20
C ASP A 5 8.31 23.24 -13.26
N GLY A 6 7.01 23.58 -13.32
CA GLY A 6 5.99 22.95 -12.47
C GLY A 6 5.66 21.51 -12.87
N ILE A 7 5.84 21.15 -14.14
CA ILE A 7 5.59 19.78 -14.63
C ILE A 7 6.77 18.88 -14.29
N GLU A 8 8.00 19.37 -14.38
CA GLU A 8 9.20 18.66 -13.92
C GLU A 8 9.15 18.40 -12.41
N GLU A 9 8.77 19.40 -11.61
CA GLU A 9 8.58 19.24 -10.16
C GLU A 9 7.52 18.18 -9.85
N THR A 10 6.40 18.20 -10.58
CA THR A 10 5.34 17.20 -10.43
C THR A 10 5.83 15.80 -10.80
N PHE A 11 6.63 15.66 -11.86
CA PHE A 11 7.22 14.39 -12.27
C PHE A 11 8.15 13.83 -11.19
N HIS A 12 9.05 14.65 -10.65
CA HIS A 12 9.94 14.25 -9.56
C HIS A 12 9.17 13.85 -8.30
N SER A 13 8.19 14.67 -7.88
CA SER A 13 7.35 14.37 -6.72
C SER A 13 6.58 13.05 -6.89
N MET A 14 6.15 12.71 -8.11
CA MET A 14 5.46 11.46 -8.38
C MET A 14 6.38 10.25 -8.28
N GLN A 15 7.64 10.37 -8.72
CA GLN A 15 8.65 9.31 -8.56
C GLN A 15 8.96 9.07 -7.07
N ASP A 16 9.15 10.15 -6.32
CA ASP A 16 9.40 10.08 -4.87
C ASP A 16 8.21 9.42 -4.15
N PHE A 17 6.99 9.85 -4.46
CA PHE A 17 5.78 9.29 -3.87
C PHE A 17 5.62 7.80 -4.22
N ARG A 18 5.89 7.41 -5.46
CA ARG A 18 5.87 6.00 -5.89
C ARG A 18 6.85 5.17 -5.07
N GLN A 19 8.08 5.64 -4.88
CA GLN A 19 9.09 4.96 -4.09
C GLN A 19 8.64 4.81 -2.63
N LEU A 20 8.13 5.88 -2.02
CA LEU A 20 7.60 5.86 -0.65
C LEU A 20 6.42 4.89 -0.51
N LEU A 21 5.51 4.88 -1.48
CA LEU A 21 4.35 3.99 -1.47
C LEU A 21 4.78 2.52 -1.61
N SER A 22 5.82 2.22 -2.40
CA SER A 22 6.37 0.87 -2.51
C SER A 22 6.94 0.41 -1.17
N GLN A 23 7.77 1.24 -0.54
CA GLN A 23 8.38 0.93 0.77
C GLN A 23 7.33 0.77 1.86
N PHE A 24 6.30 1.62 1.85
CA PHE A 24 5.15 1.51 2.74
C PHE A 24 4.42 0.18 2.55
N ASN A 25 4.13 -0.22 1.30
CA ASN A 25 3.45 -1.48 1.00
C ASN A 25 4.26 -2.70 1.47
N ASP A 26 5.58 -2.67 1.32
CA ASP A 26 6.47 -3.74 1.79
C ASP A 26 6.48 -3.83 3.32
N SER A 27 6.57 -2.68 3.99
CA SER A 27 6.54 -2.59 5.44
C SER A 27 5.20 -3.07 6.00
N LEU A 28 4.09 -2.62 5.41
CA LEU A 28 2.74 -3.02 5.77
C LEU A 28 2.54 -4.53 5.58
N ARG A 29 3.03 -5.10 4.48
CA ARG A 29 2.96 -6.55 4.23
C ARG A 29 3.68 -7.34 5.32
N SER A 30 4.87 -6.91 5.72
CA SER A 30 5.62 -7.55 6.81
C SER A 30 4.84 -7.47 8.13
N SER A 31 4.38 -6.28 8.50
CA SER A 31 3.67 -6.08 9.77
C SER A 31 2.35 -6.84 9.85
N VAL A 32 1.58 -6.89 8.76
CA VAL A 32 0.33 -7.67 8.70
C VAL A 32 0.63 -9.16 8.83
N LYS A 33 1.66 -9.67 8.14
CA LYS A 33 2.06 -11.08 8.25
C LYS A 33 2.50 -11.44 9.66
N ASP A 34 3.27 -10.58 10.32
CA ASP A 34 3.71 -10.80 11.69
C ASP A 34 2.52 -10.82 12.66
N LEU A 35 1.55 -9.92 12.46
CA LEU A 35 0.33 -9.87 13.24
C LEU A 35 -0.55 -11.11 13.01
N GLU A 36 -0.71 -11.57 11.77
CA GLU A 36 -1.40 -12.82 11.42
C GLU A 36 -0.74 -14.02 12.12
N ASN A 37 0.59 -14.14 12.08
CA ASN A 37 1.31 -15.22 12.76
C ASN A 37 1.07 -15.21 14.28
N GLN A 38 1.09 -14.02 14.90
CA GLN A 38 0.81 -13.87 16.32
C GLN A 38 -0.64 -14.23 16.65
N HIS A 39 -1.60 -13.76 15.85
CA HIS A 39 -3.00 -14.14 15.98
C HIS A 39 -3.16 -15.66 15.90
N ASP A 40 -2.63 -16.30 14.85
CA ASP A 40 -2.76 -17.75 14.61
C ASP A 40 -2.12 -18.59 15.72
N SER A 41 -1.07 -18.08 16.37
CA SER A 41 -0.44 -18.77 17.50
C SER A 41 -1.31 -18.77 18.77
N VAL A 42 -2.10 -17.72 18.98
CA VAL A 42 -2.90 -17.51 20.20
C VAL A 42 -4.34 -17.99 20.01
N SER A 43 -4.89 -17.84 18.80
CA SER A 43 -6.28 -18.13 18.44
C SER A 43 -6.77 -19.54 18.84
N PRO A 44 -5.98 -20.62 18.72
CA PRO A 44 -6.42 -21.94 19.17
C PRO A 44 -6.56 -22.05 20.69
N LEU A 45 -5.72 -21.32 21.43
CA LEU A 45 -5.64 -21.35 22.89
C LEU A 45 -6.64 -20.40 23.56
N TRP A 46 -7.11 -19.39 22.82
CA TRP A 46 -8.04 -18.40 23.31
C TRP A 46 -9.49 -18.84 23.09
N GLN A 47 -10.21 -19.17 24.15
CA GLN A 47 -11.59 -19.69 24.08
C GLN A 47 -12.55 -18.97 25.04
N ASP A 48 -12.16 -17.80 25.56
CA ASP A 48 -12.98 -17.06 26.50
C ASP A 48 -14.03 -16.17 25.81
N GLN A 49 -14.83 -15.49 26.62
CA GLN A 49 -15.92 -14.63 26.16
C GLN A 49 -15.45 -13.42 25.36
N TRP A 50 -14.21 -12.96 25.54
CA TRP A 50 -13.64 -11.78 24.86
C TRP A 50 -13.24 -12.08 23.42
N ARG A 51 -13.07 -13.36 23.06
CA ARG A 51 -12.77 -13.78 21.69
C ARG A 51 -13.77 -13.26 20.68
N LYS A 52 -15.07 -13.26 21.00
CA LYS A 52 -16.11 -12.77 20.09
C LYS A 52 -15.93 -11.29 19.73
N ASP A 53 -15.61 -10.47 20.73
CA ASP A 53 -15.41 -9.03 20.55
C ASP A 53 -14.14 -8.76 19.74
N TYR A 54 -13.09 -9.56 19.97
CA TYR A 54 -11.88 -9.51 19.17
C TYR A 54 -12.13 -9.93 17.71
N ASP A 55 -12.82 -11.05 17.47
CA ASP A 55 -13.10 -11.56 16.12
C ASP A 55 -13.93 -10.56 15.29
N MET A 56 -14.82 -9.80 15.95
CA MET A 56 -15.56 -8.69 15.32
C MET A 56 -14.66 -7.58 14.77
N ILE A 57 -13.47 -7.39 15.35
CA ILE A 57 -12.49 -6.38 14.90
C ILE A 57 -11.49 -7.02 13.93
N TRP A 58 -11.06 -8.24 14.21
CA TRP A 58 -10.04 -8.96 13.47
C TRP A 58 -10.47 -9.29 12.04
N LEU A 59 -11.65 -9.89 11.86
CA LEU A 59 -12.09 -10.36 10.54
C LEU A 59 -12.21 -9.21 9.52
N PRO A 60 -12.84 -8.06 9.84
CA PRO A 60 -12.89 -6.93 8.91
C PRO A 60 -11.51 -6.34 8.60
N PHE A 61 -10.62 -6.30 9.60
CA PHE A 61 -9.25 -5.83 9.42
C PHE A 61 -8.48 -6.74 8.47
N GLU A 62 -8.51 -8.05 8.70
CA GLU A 62 -7.83 -9.06 7.89
C GLU A 62 -8.31 -9.01 6.43
N GLU A 63 -9.63 -8.98 6.21
CA GLU A 63 -10.18 -8.87 4.86
C GLU A 63 -9.75 -7.58 4.16
N THR A 64 -9.79 -6.45 4.88
CA THR A 64 -9.39 -5.14 4.33
C THR A 64 -7.92 -5.17 3.93
N MET A 65 -7.05 -5.73 4.78
CA MET A 65 -5.63 -5.80 4.50
C MET A 65 -5.29 -6.77 3.38
N LYS A 66 -5.94 -7.93 3.32
CA LYS A 66 -5.80 -8.86 2.19
C LYS A 66 -6.20 -8.20 0.86
N ARG A 67 -7.31 -7.47 0.82
CA ARG A 67 -7.74 -6.75 -0.39
C ARG A 67 -6.75 -5.65 -0.79
N TYR A 68 -6.29 -4.84 0.16
CA TYR A 68 -5.33 -3.78 -0.11
C TYR A 68 -3.99 -4.33 -0.60
N LEU A 69 -3.40 -5.29 0.11
CA LEU A 69 -2.07 -5.84 -0.19
C LEU A 69 -2.02 -6.69 -1.46
N SER A 70 -3.15 -7.26 -1.88
CA SER A 70 -3.25 -8.08 -3.11
C SER A 70 -3.57 -7.26 -4.35
N ARG A 71 -4.36 -6.19 -4.22
CA ARG A 71 -4.86 -5.41 -5.36
C ARG A 71 -4.68 -3.91 -5.17
N GLY A 72 -5.16 -3.35 -4.06
CA GLY A 72 -5.14 -1.90 -3.83
C GLY A 72 -3.76 -1.26 -3.98
N GLY A 73 -2.81 -1.66 -3.15
CA GLY A 73 -1.43 -1.16 -3.16
C GLY A 73 -0.75 -1.32 -4.52
N PRO A 74 -0.71 -2.54 -5.11
CA PRO A 74 -0.14 -2.76 -6.44
C PRO A 74 -0.77 -1.90 -7.55
N ASN A 75 -2.09 -1.78 -7.58
CA ASN A 75 -2.79 -0.99 -8.61
C ASN A 75 -2.44 0.51 -8.53
N TYR A 76 -2.23 1.05 -7.32
CA TYR A 76 -1.78 2.45 -7.17
C TYR A 76 -0.36 2.65 -7.69
N ILE A 77 0.54 1.69 -7.46
CA ILE A 77 1.90 1.73 -8.02
C ILE A 77 1.86 1.67 -9.55
N GLU A 78 1.08 0.75 -10.12
CA GLU A 78 0.91 0.65 -11.58
C GLU A 78 0.35 1.94 -12.18
N PHE A 79 -0.65 2.55 -11.52
CA PHE A 79 -1.18 3.83 -11.95
C PHE A 79 -0.13 4.95 -11.96
N LEU A 80 0.70 5.02 -10.91
CA LEU A 80 1.81 6.00 -10.85
C LEU A 80 2.85 5.72 -11.92
N ASP A 81 3.17 4.45 -12.19
CA ASP A 81 4.11 4.06 -13.26
C ASP A 81 3.64 4.53 -14.64
N LEU A 82 2.37 4.26 -14.97
CA LEU A 82 1.77 4.69 -16.23
C LEU A 82 1.78 6.21 -16.38
N LYS A 83 1.43 6.93 -15.30
CA LYS A 83 1.35 8.40 -15.32
C LYS A 83 2.73 9.04 -15.39
N SER A 84 3.69 8.51 -14.64
CA SER A 84 5.09 8.94 -14.69
C SER A 84 5.69 8.73 -16.07
N GLU A 85 5.43 7.59 -16.72
CA GLU A 85 5.91 7.35 -18.08
C GLU A 85 5.31 8.34 -19.09
N ALA A 86 4.02 8.65 -18.98
CA ALA A 86 3.39 9.67 -19.82
C ALA A 86 4.03 11.06 -19.64
N MET A 87 4.35 11.45 -18.40
CA MET A 87 5.04 12.71 -18.12
C MET A 87 6.48 12.72 -18.63
N ARG A 88 7.21 11.60 -18.48
CA ARG A 88 8.57 11.44 -19.02
C ARG A 88 8.60 11.70 -20.53
N ARG A 89 7.67 11.09 -21.28
CA ARG A 89 7.54 11.31 -22.72
C ARG A 89 7.21 12.76 -23.06
N TYR A 90 6.29 13.37 -22.33
CA TYR A 90 5.93 14.77 -22.54
C TYR A 90 7.09 15.74 -22.32
N LEU A 91 7.88 15.53 -21.26
CA LEU A 91 8.99 16.41 -20.88
C LEU A 91 10.24 16.22 -21.76
N PHE A 92 10.54 14.98 -22.14
CA PHE A 92 11.82 14.64 -22.78
C PHE A 92 11.71 14.19 -24.24
N GLY A 93 10.49 14.07 -24.79
CA GLY A 93 10.26 13.83 -26.21
C GLY A 93 10.50 12.39 -26.68
N ASP A 94 10.38 11.41 -25.78
CA ASP A 94 10.35 9.97 -26.10
C ASP A 94 9.00 9.54 -26.72
#